data_AF-A0A938MMW4-F1
#
_entry.id   AF-A0A938MMW4-F1
#
_cell.length_a   1.000
_cell.length_b   1.000
_cell.length_c   1.000
_cell.angle_alpha   90.00
_cell.angle_beta   90.00
_cell.angle_gamma   90.00
#
_symmetry.space_group_name_H-M   'P 1'
#
loop_
_entity.id
_entity.type
_entity.pdbx_description
1 polymer ?
#
loop_
_entity_poly.entity_id
_entity_poly.type
_entity_poly.pdbx_seq_one_letter_code
_entity_poly.pdbx_strand_id
1 'polypeptide(L)'
;MWTFSAALGIGLVWAGLLLAQEARPGAEGAPAGGTSLVDYVDPTYGGKIRQLLKPDGHEHNLYYYRDPWNADGSFMVAVQSDLQQKNWRVALYDGEGRFIRELFSIDKFDWRLCWDRKDPAILYTWRGSELYRYNVTTGNAELLKSFAPLGLKPNGPSLNQDGDR
;
A
#
# COMPACT_ATOMS: atom_id res chain seq x y z
N MET A 1 -54.94 48.36 -22.99
CA MET A 1 -54.64 48.95 -21.67
C MET A 1 -53.60 48.06 -21.03
N TRP A 2 -52.43 48.63 -20.75
CA TRP A 2 -51.21 47.92 -20.34
C TRP A 2 -51.11 47.84 -18.82
N THR A 3 -50.80 46.66 -18.27
CA THR A 3 -50.06 46.52 -17.01
C THR A 3 -49.32 45.18 -17.01
N PHE A 4 -48.00 45.23 -17.18
CA PHE A 4 -47.08 44.15 -16.82
C PHE A 4 -46.49 44.51 -15.45
N SER A 5 -46.70 43.66 -14.45
CA SER A 5 -45.91 43.66 -13.21
C SER A 5 -44.88 42.54 -13.30
N ALA A 6 -43.60 42.92 -13.40
CA ALA A 6 -42.47 42.01 -13.24
C ALA A 6 -42.03 42.05 -11.77
N ALA A 7 -42.09 40.92 -11.08
CA ALA A 7 -41.47 40.73 -9.78
C ALA A 7 -40.18 39.93 -9.95
N LEU A 8 -39.05 40.56 -9.61
CA LEU A 8 -37.75 39.93 -9.45
C LEU A 8 -37.79 38.98 -8.23
N GLY A 9 -37.47 37.71 -8.45
CA GLY A 9 -37.16 36.74 -7.40
C GLY A 9 -35.78 36.16 -7.63
N ILE A 10 -34.77 36.75 -6.98
CA ILE A 10 -33.41 36.19 -6.91
C ILE A 10 -33.45 35.08 -5.85
N GLY A 11 -33.45 33.83 -6.29
CA GLY A 11 -33.27 32.66 -5.44
C GLY A 11 -31.86 32.10 -5.59
N LEU A 12 -30.94 32.55 -4.73
CA LEU A 12 -29.67 31.87 -4.49
C LEU A 12 -29.98 30.59 -3.70
N VAL A 13 -29.81 29.41 -4.30
CA VAL A 13 -29.82 28.14 -3.55
C VAL A 13 -28.38 27.70 -3.38
N TRP A 14 -27.90 27.78 -2.14
CA TRP A 14 -26.64 27.22 -1.67
C TRP A 14 -26.70 25.68 -1.78
N ALA A 15 -25.96 25.11 -2.73
CA ALA A 15 -25.71 23.68 -2.79
C ALA A 15 -24.58 23.32 -1.80
N GLY A 16 -24.95 23.01 -0.56
CA GLY A 16 -24.05 22.38 0.41
C GLY A 16 -23.82 20.92 0.03
N LEU A 17 -22.73 20.64 -0.67
CA LEU A 17 -22.27 19.28 -0.94
C LEU A 17 -21.58 18.74 0.32
N LEU A 18 -22.34 18.10 1.20
CA LEU A 18 -21.79 17.28 2.28
C LEU A 18 -21.23 15.99 1.64
N LEU A 19 -19.90 15.89 1.52
CA LEU A 19 -19.24 14.63 1.18
C LEU A 19 -19.43 13.66 2.35
N ALA A 20 -20.35 12.72 2.20
CA ALA A 20 -20.45 11.56 3.06
C ALA A 20 -19.17 10.71 2.88
N GLN A 21 -18.38 10.64 3.94
CA GLN A 21 -17.23 9.75 4.00
C GLN A 21 -17.78 8.33 4.18
N GLU A 22 -17.79 7.54 3.11
CA GLU A 22 -18.20 6.13 3.17
C GLU A 22 -17.25 5.38 4.12
N ALA A 23 -17.82 4.87 5.22
CA ALA A 23 -17.13 3.98 6.14
C ALA A 23 -16.78 2.68 5.38
N ARG A 24 -15.48 2.40 5.23
CA ARG A 24 -15.00 1.15 4.65
C ARG A 24 -15.33 -0.02 5.58
N PRO A 25 -16.08 -1.04 5.15
CA PRO A 25 -16.32 -2.23 5.95
C PRO A 25 -15.06 -3.10 5.94
N GLY A 26 -14.57 -3.50 7.12
CA GLY A 26 -13.51 -4.53 7.23
C GLY A 26 -12.39 -4.27 8.24
N ALA A 27 -12.63 -3.57 9.34
CA ALA A 27 -11.68 -3.47 10.45
C ALA A 27 -12.16 -4.31 11.66
N GLU A 28 -12.31 -5.62 11.47
CA GLU A 28 -12.39 -6.56 12.59
C GLU A 28 -11.03 -7.25 12.77
N GLY A 29 -10.33 -6.88 13.85
CA GLY A 29 -9.24 -7.68 14.41
C GLY A 29 -7.80 -7.35 13.97
N ALA A 30 -7.40 -6.07 13.92
CA ALA A 30 -5.97 -5.73 13.97
C ALA A 30 -5.52 -5.66 15.45
N PRO A 31 -4.46 -6.36 15.88
CA PRO A 31 -3.92 -6.21 17.23
C PRO A 31 -3.52 -4.74 17.47
N ALA A 32 -3.80 -4.26 18.68
CA ALA A 32 -3.59 -2.89 19.15
C ALA A 32 -2.09 -2.50 19.33
N GLY A 33 -1.25 -2.85 18.36
CA GLY A 33 0.16 -2.49 18.27
C GLY A 33 0.41 -1.63 17.04
N GLY A 34 -0.38 -0.55 16.88
CA GLY A 34 -0.23 0.37 15.74
C GLY A 34 1.19 0.90 15.66
N THR A 35 1.71 1.02 14.43
CA THR A 35 3.00 1.67 14.18
C THR A 35 2.91 3.12 14.63
N SER A 36 3.76 3.49 15.58
CA SER A 36 3.90 4.87 16.02
C SER A 36 4.84 5.57 15.05
N LEU A 37 4.47 6.77 14.61
CA LEU A 37 5.31 7.60 13.77
C LEU A 37 6.10 8.57 14.65
N VAL A 38 7.42 8.55 14.52
CA VAL A 38 8.29 9.52 15.20
C VAL A 38 8.96 10.38 14.15
N ASP A 39 8.62 11.67 14.15
CA ASP A 39 9.20 12.66 13.25
C ASP A 39 10.30 13.45 13.97
N TYR A 40 11.46 13.61 13.34
CA TYR A 40 12.54 14.45 13.83
C TYR A 40 13.28 15.14 12.68
N VAL A 41 14.03 16.19 13.01
CA VAL A 41 14.92 16.86 12.06
C VAL A 41 16.34 16.44 12.39
N ASP A 42 17.07 15.94 11.38
CA ASP A 42 18.48 15.63 11.50
C ASP A 42 19.23 16.92 11.92
N PRO A 43 19.88 16.96 13.09
CA PRO A 43 20.53 18.18 13.56
C PRO A 43 21.79 18.54 12.76
N THR A 44 22.37 17.59 12.02
CA THR A 44 23.58 17.77 11.21
C THR A 44 23.23 18.25 9.80
N TYR A 45 22.20 17.67 9.20
CA TYR A 45 21.87 17.88 7.79
C TYR A 45 20.54 18.60 7.55
N GLY A 46 19.75 18.86 8.60
CA GLY A 46 18.44 19.52 8.50
C GLY A 46 17.36 18.69 7.80
N GLY A 47 17.64 17.43 7.46
CA GLY A 47 16.70 16.54 6.79
C GLY A 47 15.55 16.14 7.72
N LYS A 48 14.32 16.10 7.20
CA LYS A 48 13.18 15.55 7.92
C LYS A 48 13.26 14.02 7.87
N ILE A 49 13.25 13.39 9.03
CA ILE A 49 13.29 11.94 9.16
C ILE A 49 12.01 11.48 9.86
N ARG A 50 11.38 10.46 9.29
CA ARG A 50 10.28 9.73 9.91
C ARG A 50 10.75 8.31 10.23
N GLN A 51 10.68 7.95 11.51
CA GLN A 51 10.88 6.58 11.96
C GLN A 51 9.53 5.87 12.07
N LEU A 52 9.45 4.68 11.48
CA LEU A 52 8.35 3.75 11.68
C LEU A 52 8.64 2.94 12.94
N LEU A 53 8.17 3.43 14.08
CA LEU A 53 8.41 2.81 15.37
C LEU A 53 7.40 1.69 15.62
N LYS A 54 7.92 0.54 16.00
CA LYS A 54 7.15 -0.62 16.39
C LYS A 54 7.39 -0.85 17.89
N PRO A 55 6.41 -0.56 18.76
CA PRO A 55 6.61 -0.58 20.22
C PRO A 55 7.13 -1.92 20.76
N ASP A 56 6.94 -3.01 20.02
CA ASP A 56 7.40 -4.36 20.35
C ASP A 56 8.87 -4.64 19.95
N GLY A 57 9.58 -3.69 19.30
CA GLY A 57 11.01 -3.81 18.95
C GLY A 57 11.33 -4.50 17.62
N HIS A 58 10.35 -4.56 16.70
CA HIS A 58 10.46 -5.28 15.41
C HIS A 58 11.02 -4.42 14.26
N GLU A 59 11.55 -3.23 14.51
CA GLU A 59 11.98 -2.29 13.45
C GLU A 59 13.12 -2.85 12.60
N HIS A 60 14.02 -3.63 13.21
CA HIS A 60 15.12 -4.30 12.51
C HIS A 60 14.64 -5.38 11.51
N ASN A 61 13.38 -5.78 11.60
CA ASN A 61 12.77 -6.78 10.72
C ASN A 61 11.94 -6.17 9.59
N LEU A 62 11.94 -4.84 9.41
CA LEU A 62 11.41 -4.16 8.21
C LEU A 62 12.48 -4.26 7.10
N TYR A 63 12.55 -5.40 6.43
CA TYR A 63 13.59 -5.67 5.44
C TYR A 63 13.32 -4.99 4.09
N TYR A 64 14.40 -4.46 3.52
CA TYR A 64 14.51 -3.67 2.29
C TYR A 64 13.76 -4.23 1.08
N TYR A 65 12.71 -3.52 0.65
CA TYR A 65 12.28 -3.57 -0.75
C TYR A 65 12.84 -2.36 -1.50
N ARG A 66 13.29 -2.54 -2.74
CA ARG A 66 13.88 -1.43 -3.51
C ARG A 66 12.86 -0.33 -3.80
N ASP A 67 11.62 -0.73 -4.04
CA ASP A 67 10.49 0.15 -4.33
C ASP A 67 9.34 -0.18 -3.38
N PRO A 68 9.37 0.30 -2.12
CA PRO A 68 8.35 -0.04 -1.15
C PRO A 68 7.06 0.75 -1.37
N TRP A 69 7.11 1.92 -2.02
CA TRP A 69 5.94 2.74 -2.34
C TRP A 69 5.30 2.34 -3.68
N ASN A 70 3.96 2.39 -3.72
CA ASN A 70 3.19 2.19 -4.95
C ASN A 70 3.21 3.43 -5.87
N ALA A 71 2.56 3.33 -7.04
CA ALA A 71 2.64 4.31 -8.12
C ALA A 71 2.23 5.74 -7.74
N ASP A 72 1.31 5.92 -6.79
CA ASP A 72 0.82 7.23 -6.32
C ASP A 72 1.29 7.59 -4.90
N GLY A 73 2.12 6.74 -4.29
CA GLY A 73 2.61 6.91 -2.93
C GLY A 73 1.54 6.74 -1.84
N SER A 74 0.33 6.27 -2.17
CA SER A 74 -0.75 6.06 -1.19
C SER A 74 -0.51 4.88 -0.26
N PHE A 75 0.33 3.92 -0.67
CA PHE A 75 0.68 2.74 0.12
C PHE A 75 2.17 2.43 0.09
N MET A 76 2.62 1.79 1.16
CA MET A 76 3.95 1.24 1.30
C MET A 76 3.87 -0.24 1.70
N VAL A 77 4.67 -1.12 1.09
CA VAL A 77 4.86 -2.49 1.56
C VAL A 77 6.10 -2.61 2.42
N ALA A 78 6.02 -3.46 3.43
CA ALA A 78 7.19 -3.95 4.14
C ALA A 78 7.07 -5.44 4.43
N VAL A 79 8.22 -6.10 4.56
CA VAL A 79 8.30 -7.50 5.03
C VAL A 79 8.62 -7.45 6.52
N GLN A 80 7.94 -8.24 7.34
CA GLN A 80 8.09 -8.26 8.80
C GLN A 80 8.04 -9.68 9.35
N SER A 81 8.65 -9.93 10.51
CA SER A 81 8.61 -11.20 11.24
C SER A 81 8.34 -10.98 12.73
N ASP A 82 8.16 -12.08 13.47
CA ASP A 82 8.19 -12.03 14.93
C ASP A 82 9.62 -11.82 15.48
N LEU A 83 9.77 -11.62 16.80
CA LEU A 83 11.09 -11.39 17.45
C LEU A 83 12.06 -12.56 17.27
N GLN A 84 11.52 -13.76 17.05
CA GLN A 84 12.31 -14.97 16.82
C GLN A 84 12.68 -15.13 15.33
N GLN A 85 12.39 -14.12 14.50
CA GLN A 85 12.57 -14.13 13.05
C GLN A 85 11.84 -15.29 12.36
N LYS A 86 10.67 -15.64 12.89
CA LYS A 86 9.74 -16.61 12.34
C LYS A 86 8.49 -15.88 11.81
N ASN A 87 7.63 -16.61 11.12
CA ASN A 87 6.33 -16.12 10.66
C ASN A 87 6.44 -14.82 9.84
N TRP A 88 7.34 -14.86 8.85
CA TRP A 88 7.56 -13.76 7.93
C TRP A 88 6.30 -13.48 7.09
N ARG A 89 5.95 -12.21 6.99
CA ARG A 89 4.74 -11.74 6.31
C ARG A 89 4.99 -10.42 5.60
N VAL A 90 4.29 -10.24 4.49
CA VAL A 90 4.20 -8.98 3.77
C VAL A 90 3.05 -8.18 4.39
N ALA A 91 3.34 -6.93 4.73
CA ALA A 91 2.40 -5.99 5.35
C ALA A 91 2.25 -4.73 4.51
N LEU A 92 1.05 -4.15 4.59
CA LEU A 92 0.66 -2.92 3.93
C LEU A 92 0.59 -1.79 4.96
N TYR A 93 1.18 -0.67 4.60
CA TYR A 93 1.17 0.59 5.34
C TYR A 93 0.58 1.68 4.43
N ASP A 94 0.08 2.77 5.02
CA ASP A 94 -0.27 3.97 4.26
C ASP A 94 1.00 4.68 3.75
N GLY A 95 0.83 5.68 2.86
CA GLY A 95 1.93 6.49 2.33
C GLY A 95 2.74 7.23 3.39
N GLU A 96 2.17 7.41 4.58
CA GLU A 96 2.81 8.06 5.72
C GLU A 96 3.52 7.06 6.65
N GLY A 97 3.38 5.75 6.39
CA GLY A 97 4.02 4.66 7.13
C GLY A 97 3.20 4.09 8.29
N ARG A 98 1.90 4.34 8.38
CA ARG A 98 1.02 3.71 9.37
C ARG A 98 0.60 2.32 8.91
N PHE A 99 0.71 1.33 9.78
CA PHE A 99 0.27 -0.03 9.49
C PHE A 99 -1.23 -0.09 9.18
N ILE A 100 -1.58 -0.73 8.07
CA ILE A 100 -2.97 -0.98 7.66
C ILE A 100 -3.34 -2.43 7.97
N ARG A 101 -2.61 -3.39 7.39
CA ARG A 101 -2.87 -4.82 7.55
C ARG A 101 -1.75 -5.70 7.02
N GLU A 102 -1.83 -6.99 7.33
CA GLU A 102 -1.04 -8.03 6.68
C GLU A 102 -1.68 -8.42 5.33
N LEU A 103 -0.87 -8.64 4.30
CA LEU A 103 -1.33 -9.08 2.98
C LEU A 103 -1.28 -10.62 2.87
N PHE A 104 -0.13 -11.20 3.21
CA PHE A 104 0.09 -12.64 3.20
C PHE A 104 1.40 -13.01 3.89
N SER A 105 1.48 -14.27 4.32
CA SER A 105 2.70 -14.92 4.79
C SER A 105 3.61 -15.35 3.63
N ILE A 106 4.93 -15.38 3.84
CA ILE A 106 5.90 -15.61 2.75
C ILE A 106 5.94 -17.07 2.24
N ASP A 107 5.29 -17.99 2.95
CA ASP A 107 5.07 -19.38 2.53
C ASP A 107 3.94 -19.49 1.51
N LYS A 108 2.97 -18.56 1.54
CA LYS A 108 1.87 -18.47 0.57
C LYS A 108 2.33 -17.86 -0.74
N PHE A 109 3.02 -16.73 -0.67
CA PHE A 109 3.61 -16.02 -1.80
C PHE A 109 4.98 -15.49 -1.41
N ASP A 110 5.87 -15.36 -2.37
CA ASP A 110 7.24 -14.93 -2.15
C ASP A 110 7.31 -13.44 -1.74
N TRP A 111 8.34 -13.10 -0.98
CA TRP A 111 8.64 -11.74 -0.55
C TRP A 111 9.25 -10.88 -1.66
N ARG A 112 9.56 -11.48 -2.83
CA ARG A 112 9.98 -10.77 -4.04
C ARG A 112 8.77 -10.14 -4.74
N LEU A 113 8.53 -8.88 -4.47
CA LEU A 113 7.34 -8.13 -4.88
C LEU A 113 7.63 -7.13 -6.02
N CYS A 114 6.62 -6.64 -6.72
CA CYS A 114 6.82 -5.43 -7.52
C CYS A 114 5.50 -4.70 -7.64
N TRP A 115 5.47 -3.41 -7.31
CA TRP A 115 4.29 -2.61 -7.60
C TRP A 115 4.07 -2.52 -9.11
N ASP A 116 2.80 -2.52 -9.51
CA ASP A 116 2.43 -2.01 -10.82
C ASP A 116 2.77 -0.51 -10.90
N ARG A 117 3.28 -0.07 -12.05
CA ARG A 117 3.76 1.29 -12.27
C ARG A 117 2.62 2.30 -12.48
N LYS A 118 1.41 1.81 -12.74
CA LYS A 118 0.24 2.62 -13.09
C LYS A 118 -0.94 2.37 -12.16
N ASP A 119 -1.09 1.13 -11.68
CA ASP A 119 -2.19 0.78 -10.77
C ASP A 119 -1.70 0.66 -9.31
N PRO A 120 -2.04 1.61 -8.42
CA PRO A 120 -1.58 1.62 -7.04
C PRO A 120 -2.15 0.45 -6.20
N ALA A 121 -3.17 -0.26 -6.70
CA ALA A 121 -3.76 -1.41 -6.02
C ALA A 121 -3.10 -2.75 -6.39
N ILE A 122 -2.17 -2.78 -7.33
CA ILE A 122 -1.65 -4.02 -7.90
C ILE A 122 -0.18 -4.26 -7.51
N LEU A 123 0.07 -5.45 -6.99
CA LEU A 123 1.38 -5.96 -6.62
C LEU A 123 1.63 -7.28 -7.35
N TYR A 124 2.78 -7.44 -7.97
CA TYR A 124 3.21 -8.70 -8.55
C TYR A 124 4.03 -9.49 -7.54
N THR A 125 3.80 -10.81 -7.46
CA THR A 125 4.53 -11.72 -6.56
C THR A 125 4.66 -13.11 -7.19
N TRP A 126 5.43 -13.99 -6.55
CA TRP A 126 5.68 -15.35 -7.01
C TRP A 126 5.11 -16.40 -6.06
N ARG A 127 4.81 -17.59 -6.56
CA ARG A 127 4.64 -18.79 -5.76
C ARG A 127 5.34 -19.95 -6.47
N GLY A 128 6.47 -20.39 -5.93
CA GLY A 128 7.33 -21.35 -6.64
C GLY A 128 7.76 -20.81 -8.00
N SER A 129 7.25 -21.41 -9.08
CA SER A 129 7.54 -21.04 -10.48
C SER A 129 6.36 -20.35 -11.17
N GLU A 130 5.43 -19.79 -10.39
CA GLU A 130 4.23 -19.11 -10.87
C GLU A 130 4.28 -17.62 -10.54
N LEU A 131 3.94 -16.76 -11.50
CA LEU A 131 3.81 -15.31 -11.34
C LEU A 131 2.34 -14.93 -11.12
N TYR A 132 2.09 -14.15 -10.08
CA TYR A 132 0.78 -13.71 -9.66
C TYR A 132 0.62 -12.19 -9.74
N ARG A 133 -0.58 -11.76 -10.13
CA ARG A 133 -1.11 -10.41 -9.91
C ARG A 133 -1.93 -10.41 -8.64
N TYR A 134 -1.50 -9.66 -7.63
CA TYR A 134 -2.16 -9.55 -6.33
C TYR A 134 -2.77 -8.16 -6.17
N ASN A 135 -4.06 -8.10 -5.87
CA ASN A 135 -4.74 -6.84 -5.58
C ASN A 135 -4.68 -6.58 -4.07
N VAL A 136 -3.94 -5.54 -3.66
CA VAL A 136 -3.71 -5.24 -2.24
C VAL A 136 -4.94 -4.71 -1.52
N THR A 137 -6.01 -4.32 -2.24
CA THR A 137 -7.27 -3.85 -1.67
C THR A 137 -8.24 -5.00 -1.41
N THR A 138 -8.33 -5.98 -2.31
CA THR A 138 -9.25 -7.12 -2.19
C THR A 138 -8.60 -8.35 -1.58
N GLY A 139 -7.27 -8.45 -1.60
CA GLY A 139 -6.52 -9.64 -1.18
C GLY A 139 -6.55 -10.78 -2.19
N ASN A 140 -7.12 -10.55 -3.38
CA ASN A 140 -7.24 -11.56 -4.43
C ASN A 140 -5.94 -11.68 -5.23
N ALA A 141 -5.59 -12.91 -5.59
CA ALA A 141 -4.42 -13.21 -6.42
C ALA A 141 -4.85 -13.95 -7.68
N GLU A 142 -4.36 -13.51 -8.83
CA GLU A 142 -4.60 -14.12 -10.13
C GLU A 142 -3.29 -14.63 -10.72
N LEU A 143 -3.29 -15.89 -11.16
CA LEU A 143 -2.17 -16.48 -11.86
C LEU A 143 -2.04 -15.83 -13.24
N LEU A 144 -0.91 -15.18 -13.51
CA LEU A 144 -0.62 -14.63 -14.83
C LEU A 144 0.12 -15.62 -15.71
N LYS A 145 1.09 -16.32 -15.13
CA LYS A 145 1.99 -17.21 -15.87
C LYS A 145 2.60 -18.27 -14.99
N SER A 146 2.64 -19.50 -15.49
CA SER A 146 3.45 -20.59 -14.95
C SER A 146 4.70 -20.78 -15.80
N PHE A 147 5.84 -20.97 -15.14
CA PHE A 147 7.13 -21.24 -15.74
C PHE A 147 7.57 -22.67 -15.40
N ALA A 148 8.42 -23.26 -16.23
CA ALA A 148 9.08 -24.51 -15.86
C ALA A 148 9.88 -24.31 -14.56
N PRO A 149 10.01 -25.34 -13.70
CA PRO A 149 10.81 -25.25 -12.48
C PRO A 149 12.22 -24.76 -12.78
N LEU A 150 12.61 -23.64 -12.19
CA LEU A 150 13.95 -23.11 -12.31
C LEU A 150 14.76 -23.53 -11.08
N GLY A 151 15.96 -24.07 -11.30
CA GLY A 151 16.93 -24.26 -10.21
C GLY A 151 17.44 -22.94 -9.61
N LEU A 152 17.26 -21.83 -10.34
CA LEU A 152 17.57 -20.47 -9.91
C LEU A 152 16.30 -19.72 -9.50
N LYS A 153 16.36 -19.03 -8.37
CA LYS A 153 15.30 -18.10 -7.92
C LYS A 153 15.68 -16.69 -8.39
N PRO A 154 15.11 -16.16 -9.48
CA PRO A 154 15.41 -14.78 -9.92
C PRO A 154 15.09 -13.77 -8.81
N ASN A 155 15.77 -12.62 -8.74
CA ASN A 155 15.62 -11.64 -7.65
C ASN A 155 14.23 -10.97 -7.51
N GLY A 156 13.25 -11.43 -8.30
CA GLY A 156 11.87 -10.98 -8.31
C GLY A 156 11.41 -10.70 -9.74
N PRO A 157 10.15 -10.29 -9.92
CA PRO A 157 9.72 -9.75 -11.20
C PRO A 157 10.47 -8.43 -11.40
N SER A 158 11.45 -8.42 -12.32
CA SER A 158 12.09 -7.18 -12.74
C SER A 158 11.21 -6.53 -13.81
N LEU A 159 10.43 -5.51 -13.43
CA LEU A 159 9.67 -4.71 -14.38
C LEU A 159 10.53 -3.67 -15.14
N ASN A 160 11.84 -3.60 -14.90
CA ASN A 160 12.79 -2.86 -15.75
C ASN A 160 12.98 -3.47 -17.15
N GLN A 161 12.03 -4.28 -17.63
CA GLN A 161 12.00 -4.82 -18.99
C GLN A 161 10.69 -4.50 -19.74
N ASP A 162 9.90 -3.53 -19.25
CA ASP A 162 9.07 -2.79 -20.20
C ASP A 162 10.02 -1.93 -21.05
N GLY A 163 9.92 -2.07 -22.36
CA GLY A 163 10.92 -1.56 -23.30
C GLY A 163 11.10 -0.05 -23.25
N ASP A 164 12.19 0.41 -22.63
CA ASP A 164 12.87 1.65 -23.03
C ASP A 164 13.61 1.42 -24.36
N ARG A 165 12.82 1.19 -25.41
CA ARG A 165 13.15 1.49 -26.81
C ARG A 165 12.10 2.40 -27.40
#